data_AF-A0A388NXU3-F1
#
_entry.id   AF-A0A388NXU3-F1
#
_cell.length_a   1.000
_cell.length_b   1.000
_cell.length_c   1.000
_cell.angle_alpha   90.00
_cell.angle_beta   90.00
_cell.angle_gamma   90.00
#
_symmetry.space_group_name_H-M   'P 1'
#
loop_
_entity.id
_entity.type
_entity.pdbx_description
1 polymer ?
#
loop_
_entity_poly.entity_id
_entity_poly.type
_entity_poly.pdbx_seq_one_letter_code
_entity_poly.pdbx_strand_id
1 'polypeptide(L)'
;MKSKARLRSALAVLFVTGALSLVASPVSAAVGVTIDQTTKLADLQVVSIKLSSVPAGQGVYISQCYKPQLGQRTATGLICNGSITEQGTMIWATTDASRGSQSATGELTLMLRSSFTKVDAKNVSTTYECGAKNCSIFVYRDHRGLTDTALDTIVPLKFLPTQDVTFESLGLKKDGAKYKAGSSVSISASKLVSTKGQVVSVSSTETRSICSTTGTSNVVIQFRKAGICLVTLSADGSKNLDQMIKTVTYIVK
;
A
#
# COMPACT_ATOMS: atom_id res chain seq x y z
N MET A 1 -34.76 27.82 93.76
CA MET A 1 -34.38 28.91 92.84
C MET A 1 -33.25 28.44 91.94
N LYS A 2 -33.41 28.59 90.60
CA LYS A 2 -32.38 28.52 89.53
C LYS A 2 -31.72 27.15 89.32
N SER A 3 -31.38 26.66 88.13
CA SER A 3 -31.81 26.86 86.73
C SER A 3 -31.17 25.70 85.96
N LYS A 4 -31.85 25.19 84.93
CA LYS A 4 -31.42 24.07 84.08
C LYS A 4 -30.18 24.42 83.25
N ALA A 5 -29.29 23.46 83.05
CA ALA A 5 -28.45 23.41 81.84
C ALA A 5 -28.25 21.94 81.42
N ARG A 6 -28.97 21.53 80.37
CA ARG A 6 -28.75 20.27 79.65
C ARG A 6 -27.63 20.49 78.64
N LEU A 7 -26.50 19.81 78.81
CA LEU A 7 -25.44 19.78 77.79
C LEU A 7 -25.77 18.65 76.80
N ARG A 8 -26.15 19.01 75.58
CA ARG A 8 -26.29 18.08 74.45
C ARG A 8 -24.92 17.97 73.77
N SER A 9 -24.29 16.79 73.82
CA SER A 9 -23.14 16.47 72.96
C SER A 9 -23.60 16.39 71.52
N ALA A 10 -23.14 17.30 70.68
CA ALA A 10 -23.25 17.21 69.23
C ALA A 10 -22.03 16.43 68.71
N LEU A 11 -22.27 15.24 68.13
CA LEU A 11 -21.28 14.58 67.29
C LEU A 11 -21.12 15.41 66.00
N ALA A 12 -19.95 16.02 65.82
CA ALA A 12 -19.56 16.58 64.54
C ALA A 12 -19.09 15.43 63.63
N VAL A 13 -19.96 15.00 62.72
CA VAL A 13 -19.58 14.13 61.60
C VAL A 13 -18.90 15.00 60.55
N LEU A 14 -17.58 14.91 60.46
CA LEU A 14 -16.81 15.52 59.38
C LEU A 14 -17.09 14.73 58.08
N PHE A 15 -17.99 15.22 57.25
CA PHE A 15 -18.12 14.75 55.86
C PHE A 15 -16.95 15.31 55.06
N VAL A 16 -15.89 14.52 54.88
CA VAL A 16 -14.89 14.77 53.85
C VAL A 16 -15.54 14.42 52.50
N THR A 17 -16.18 15.40 51.87
CA THR A 17 -16.57 15.29 50.46
C THR A 17 -15.29 15.35 49.62
N GLY A 18 -14.68 14.20 49.39
CA GLY A 18 -13.63 14.05 48.38
C GLY A 18 -14.22 14.36 47.02
N ALA A 19 -13.87 15.50 46.45
CA ALA A 19 -14.14 15.80 45.05
C ALA A 19 -13.31 14.82 44.20
N LEU A 20 -13.89 13.68 43.85
CA LEU A 20 -13.41 12.88 42.73
C LEU A 20 -13.65 13.73 41.48
N SER A 21 -12.63 14.48 41.07
CA SER A 21 -12.55 15.02 39.72
C SER A 21 -12.53 13.83 38.76
N LEU A 22 -13.70 13.48 38.24
CA LEU A 22 -13.84 12.65 37.05
C LEU A 22 -13.20 13.43 35.90
N VAL A 23 -11.88 13.31 35.74
CA VAL A 23 -11.23 13.61 34.47
C VAL A 23 -11.81 12.64 33.47
N ALA A 24 -12.81 13.09 32.71
CA ALA A 24 -13.26 12.40 31.52
C ALA A 24 -12.02 12.23 30.63
N SER A 25 -11.47 11.01 30.58
CA SER A 25 -10.45 10.70 29.59
C SER A 25 -11.07 11.03 28.23
N PRO A 26 -10.40 11.82 27.38
CA PRO A 26 -10.90 12.05 26.04
C PRO A 26 -10.97 10.67 25.39
N VAL A 27 -12.18 10.17 25.16
CA VAL A 27 -12.40 9.03 24.28
C VAL A 27 -12.01 9.56 22.91
N SER A 28 -10.75 9.34 22.52
CA SER A 28 -10.33 9.55 21.14
C SER A 28 -11.17 8.61 20.29
N ALA A 29 -11.99 9.17 19.41
CA ALA A 29 -12.67 8.39 18.39
C ALA A 29 -11.67 7.97 17.31
N ALA A 30 -12.04 6.95 16.53
CA ALA A 30 -11.29 6.57 15.34
C ALA A 30 -11.05 7.79 14.44
N VAL A 31 -9.89 7.83 13.79
CA VAL A 31 -9.53 8.89 12.86
C VAL A 31 -10.49 8.84 11.67
N GLY A 32 -11.09 9.98 11.32
CA GLY A 32 -11.90 10.04 10.10
C GLY A 32 -10.97 10.08 8.90
N VAL A 33 -11.11 9.12 7.98
CA VAL A 33 -10.26 8.99 6.79
C VAL A 33 -11.13 9.10 5.55
N THR A 34 -10.83 10.06 4.67
CA THR A 34 -11.43 10.17 3.34
C THR A 34 -10.36 9.94 2.30
N ILE A 35 -10.67 9.12 1.30
CA ILE A 35 -9.82 8.84 0.15
C ILE A 35 -10.62 9.16 -1.10
N ASP A 36 -10.02 9.88 -2.04
CA ASP A 36 -10.64 10.26 -3.31
C ASP A 36 -11.10 9.05 -4.14
N GLN A 37 -10.37 7.94 -4.07
CA GLN A 37 -10.73 6.69 -4.73
C GLN A 37 -10.34 5.45 -3.90
N THR A 38 -11.28 4.53 -3.71
CA THR A 38 -11.06 3.26 -2.99
C THR A 38 -11.40 2.03 -3.82
N THR A 39 -11.95 2.21 -5.02
CA THR A 39 -12.36 1.12 -5.90
C THR A 39 -11.88 1.35 -7.33
N LYS A 40 -11.78 0.27 -8.11
CA LYS A 40 -11.23 0.31 -9.48
C LYS A 40 -9.82 0.92 -9.52
N LEU A 41 -9.03 0.65 -8.49
CA LEU A 41 -7.66 1.11 -8.39
C LEU A 41 -6.77 0.32 -9.36
N ALA A 42 -5.92 1.01 -10.10
CA ALA A 42 -4.84 0.39 -10.88
C ALA A 42 -3.59 0.19 -10.00
N ASP A 43 -2.64 -0.65 -10.42
CA ASP A 43 -1.29 -0.62 -9.84
C ASP A 43 -0.68 0.77 -10.04
N LEU A 44 0.13 1.21 -9.06
CA LEU A 44 0.75 2.54 -9.03
C LEU A 44 -0.24 3.72 -8.96
N GLN A 45 -1.53 3.49 -8.73
CA GLN A 45 -2.51 4.55 -8.53
C GLN A 45 -2.11 5.41 -7.32
N VAL A 46 -1.93 6.71 -7.54
CA VAL A 46 -1.80 7.69 -6.45
C VAL A 46 -3.19 8.09 -6.00
N VAL A 47 -3.42 8.04 -4.69
CA VAL A 47 -4.67 8.49 -4.06
C VAL A 47 -4.40 9.68 -3.14
N SER A 48 -5.38 10.58 -3.05
CA SER A 48 -5.41 11.67 -2.09
C SER A 48 -6.15 11.23 -0.83
N ILE A 49 -5.54 11.51 0.33
CA ILE A 49 -6.03 11.14 1.66
C ILE A 49 -6.20 12.41 2.48
N LYS A 50 -7.37 12.55 3.12
CA LYS A 50 -7.64 13.58 4.11
C LYS A 50 -7.99 12.94 5.44
N LEU A 51 -7.37 13.45 6.50
CA LEU A 51 -7.64 13.02 7.87
C LEU A 51 -8.52 14.03 8.59
N SER A 52 -9.25 13.53 9.57
CA SER A 52 -10.01 14.33 10.53
C SER A 52 -9.94 13.65 11.90
N SER A 53 -10.16 14.43 12.96
CA SER A 53 -10.16 13.91 14.34
C SER A 53 -8.82 13.32 14.81
N VAL A 54 -7.68 13.72 14.21
CA VAL A 54 -6.37 13.46 14.81
C VAL A 54 -6.18 14.41 15.99
N PRO A 55 -5.98 13.93 17.23
CA PRO A 55 -5.89 14.82 18.39
C PRO A 55 -4.67 15.74 18.33
N ALA A 56 -4.77 16.93 18.94
CA ALA A 56 -3.68 17.89 18.98
C ALA A 56 -2.42 17.30 19.65
N GLY A 57 -1.26 17.55 19.05
CA GLY A 57 0.04 17.02 19.48
C GLY A 57 0.28 15.55 19.11
N GLN A 58 -0.69 14.91 18.47
CA GLN A 58 -0.62 13.51 18.07
C GLN A 58 -0.34 13.37 16.56
N GLY A 59 -0.03 12.13 16.19
CA GLY A 59 0.21 11.71 14.83
C GLY A 59 -0.17 10.26 14.56
N VAL A 60 -0.21 9.92 13.28
CA VAL A 60 -0.59 8.60 12.80
C VAL A 60 0.35 8.15 11.70
N TYR A 61 0.50 6.84 11.60
CA TYR A 61 1.02 6.19 10.41
C TYR A 61 -0.14 5.84 9.48
N ILE A 62 0.07 6.03 8.17
CA ILE A 62 -0.89 5.69 7.12
C ILE A 62 -0.16 4.80 6.13
N SER A 63 -0.63 3.56 6.00
CA SER A 63 -0.01 2.56 5.14
C SER A 63 -1.04 1.73 4.41
N GLN A 64 -0.69 1.25 3.23
CA GLN A 64 -1.42 0.19 2.56
C GLN A 64 -1.09 -1.15 3.22
N CYS A 65 -2.08 -1.85 3.78
CA CYS A 65 -1.87 -3.09 4.52
C CYS A 65 -2.73 -4.23 4.02
N TYR A 66 -2.18 -5.45 4.08
CA TYR A 66 -2.85 -6.70 3.72
C TYR A 66 -3.59 -7.26 4.94
N LYS A 67 -4.92 -7.31 4.83
CA LYS A 67 -5.87 -7.80 5.82
C LYS A 67 -5.58 -7.30 7.25
N PRO A 68 -5.43 -5.97 7.45
CA PRO A 68 -5.20 -5.43 8.78
C PRO A 68 -6.41 -5.67 9.68
N GLN A 69 -6.16 -5.79 10.98
CA GLN A 69 -7.18 -5.79 12.01
C GLN A 69 -6.91 -4.65 12.99
N LEU A 70 -7.97 -4.11 13.60
CA LEU A 70 -7.82 -3.11 14.65
C LEU A 70 -6.95 -3.65 15.78
N GLY A 71 -6.05 -2.82 16.29
CA GLY A 71 -5.06 -3.18 17.30
C GLY A 71 -3.82 -3.90 16.79
N GLN A 72 -3.75 -4.26 15.50
CA GLN A 72 -2.52 -4.85 14.95
C GLN A 72 -1.42 -3.81 14.79
N ARG A 73 -0.19 -4.25 15.03
CA ARG A 73 1.06 -3.51 14.84
C ARG A 73 2.09 -4.44 14.20
N THR A 74 3.21 -3.89 13.75
CA THR A 74 4.28 -4.69 13.14
C THR A 74 4.71 -5.86 14.04
N ALA A 75 4.84 -5.61 15.34
CA ALA A 75 5.21 -6.63 16.33
C ALA A 75 4.15 -7.74 16.51
N THR A 76 2.89 -7.49 16.14
CA THR A 76 1.78 -8.46 16.27
C THR A 76 1.33 -9.01 14.92
N GLY A 77 2.13 -8.81 13.86
CA GLY A 77 1.88 -9.41 12.55
C GLY A 77 1.14 -8.50 11.56
N LEU A 78 1.13 -7.18 11.75
CA LEU A 78 0.65 -6.24 10.73
C LEU A 78 1.53 -6.31 9.48
N ILE A 79 0.92 -6.54 8.33
CA ILE A 79 1.60 -6.67 7.04
C ILE A 79 1.23 -5.49 6.16
N CYS A 80 2.18 -4.56 5.97
CA CYS A 80 1.99 -3.41 5.10
C CYS A 80 3.02 -3.34 3.98
N ASN A 81 2.60 -2.71 2.88
CA ASN A 81 3.48 -2.23 1.83
C ASN A 81 4.36 -1.14 2.45
N GLY A 82 5.66 -1.34 2.43
CA GLY A 82 6.59 -0.42 3.08
C GLY A 82 6.86 -0.66 4.56
N SER A 83 7.65 0.27 5.09
CA SER A 83 8.05 0.36 6.49
C SER A 83 8.49 1.80 6.82
N ILE A 84 8.72 2.09 8.11
CA ILE A 84 9.31 3.38 8.56
C ILE A 84 10.65 3.70 7.88
N THR A 85 11.35 2.69 7.35
CA THR A 85 12.64 2.85 6.67
C THR A 85 12.52 3.02 5.16
N GLU A 86 11.34 2.76 4.59
CA GLU A 86 11.09 2.83 3.15
C GLU A 86 10.33 4.12 2.81
N GLN A 87 11.07 5.12 2.31
CA GLN A 87 10.47 6.40 1.92
C GLN A 87 9.40 6.19 0.82
N GLY A 88 8.27 6.91 0.94
CA GLY A 88 7.21 6.93 -0.07
C GLY A 88 6.20 5.78 -0.05
N THR A 89 6.37 4.79 0.83
CA THR A 89 5.45 3.62 0.95
C THR A 89 4.56 3.67 2.19
N MET A 90 4.87 4.57 3.12
CA MET A 90 4.07 4.90 4.29
C MET A 90 4.18 6.41 4.57
N ILE A 91 3.11 6.98 5.12
CA ILE A 91 3.09 8.38 5.56
C ILE A 91 3.10 8.41 7.08
N TRP A 92 3.94 9.28 7.64
CA TRP A 92 3.82 9.74 9.02
C TRP A 92 3.26 11.15 9.02
N ALA A 93 2.07 11.33 9.60
CA ALA A 93 1.39 12.62 9.65
C ALA A 93 1.13 13.02 11.11
N THR A 94 1.43 14.28 11.48
CA THR A 94 1.16 14.81 12.82
C THR A 94 0.42 16.15 12.73
N THR A 95 -0.31 16.52 13.78
CA THR A 95 -0.97 17.83 13.82
C THR A 95 0.01 18.99 14.04
N ASP A 96 1.21 18.69 14.53
CA ASP A 96 2.26 19.67 14.83
C ASP A 96 3.35 19.76 13.73
N ALA A 97 3.22 18.96 12.66
CA ALA A 97 4.17 18.83 11.54
C ALA A 97 5.64 18.72 11.96
N SER A 98 5.91 18.11 13.12
CA SER A 98 7.25 18.10 13.72
C SER A 98 8.14 16.97 13.19
N ARG A 99 9.45 17.26 13.14
CA ARG A 99 10.51 16.27 12.83
C ARG A 99 10.37 15.58 11.45
N GLY A 100 9.89 16.32 10.45
CA GLY A 100 9.78 15.82 9.07
C GLY A 100 8.53 14.98 8.80
N SER A 101 7.59 14.91 9.76
CA SER A 101 6.25 14.40 9.48
C SER A 101 5.50 15.31 8.51
N GLN A 102 4.59 14.74 7.74
CA GLN A 102 3.63 15.52 6.98
C GLN A 102 2.56 16.12 7.91
N SER A 103 1.85 17.17 7.46
CA SER A 103 0.77 17.75 8.26
C SER A 103 -0.48 16.87 8.20
N ALA A 104 -1.00 16.47 9.36
CA ALA A 104 -2.25 15.71 9.47
C ALA A 104 -3.50 16.52 9.08
N THR A 105 -3.40 17.85 8.98
CA THR A 105 -4.49 18.72 8.50
C THR A 105 -4.38 19.03 7.01
N GLY A 106 -3.28 18.64 6.37
CA GLY A 106 -3.07 18.80 4.94
C GLY A 106 -3.67 17.67 4.11
N GLU A 107 -3.60 17.82 2.80
CA GLU A 107 -3.80 16.72 1.87
C GLU A 107 -2.54 15.85 1.80
N LEU A 108 -2.73 14.55 1.90
CA LEU A 108 -1.67 13.55 1.89
C LEU A 108 -1.82 12.68 0.64
N THR A 109 -0.72 12.25 0.04
CA THR A 109 -0.77 11.38 -1.16
C THR A 109 -0.01 10.10 -0.94
N LEU A 110 -0.61 8.96 -1.29
CA LEU A 110 0.03 7.65 -1.22
C LEU A 110 -0.10 6.93 -2.55
N MET A 111 1.02 6.43 -3.08
CA MET A 111 1.01 5.53 -4.24
C MET A 111 0.68 4.12 -3.79
N LEU A 112 -0.40 3.56 -4.33
CA LEU A 112 -0.86 2.22 -3.99
C LEU A 112 -0.32 1.20 -4.97
N ARG A 113 -0.19 -0.05 -4.52
CA ARG A 113 0.22 -1.18 -5.36
C ARG A 113 -0.84 -2.27 -5.41
N SER A 114 -1.09 -2.87 -6.57
CA SER A 114 -2.04 -3.99 -6.68
C SER A 114 -1.53 -5.26 -5.98
N SER A 115 -0.22 -5.37 -5.78
CA SER A 115 0.45 -6.32 -4.90
C SER A 115 1.76 -5.74 -4.35
N PHE A 116 2.27 -6.29 -3.25
CA PHE A 116 3.56 -5.90 -2.72
C PHE A 116 4.29 -7.10 -2.12
N THR A 117 5.62 -7.06 -2.16
CA THR A 117 6.47 -8.15 -1.67
C THR A 117 7.14 -7.74 -0.37
N LYS A 118 7.16 -8.64 0.62
CA LYS A 118 8.00 -8.50 1.81
C LYS A 118 8.99 -9.63 1.91
N VAL A 119 10.19 -9.30 2.37
CA VAL A 119 11.23 -10.28 2.71
C VAL A 119 11.25 -10.40 4.22
N ASP A 120 11.14 -11.62 4.74
CA ASP A 120 11.21 -11.86 6.18
C ASP A 120 12.66 -11.93 6.69
N ALA A 121 12.85 -12.08 8.00
CA ALA A 121 14.16 -12.18 8.63
C ALA A 121 14.98 -13.41 8.16
N LYS A 122 14.37 -14.36 7.46
CA LYS A 122 15.02 -15.55 6.89
C LYS A 122 15.31 -15.39 5.38
N ASN A 123 15.19 -14.17 4.85
CA ASN A 123 15.31 -13.86 3.43
C ASN A 123 14.28 -14.56 2.53
N VAL A 124 13.13 -14.96 3.09
CA VAL A 124 12.03 -15.52 2.31
C VAL A 124 11.17 -14.39 1.78
N SER A 125 11.07 -14.32 0.45
CA SER A 125 10.24 -13.34 -0.26
C SER A 125 8.81 -13.84 -0.39
N THR A 126 7.85 -13.09 0.15
CA THR A 126 6.41 -13.38 0.05
C THR A 126 5.69 -12.22 -0.62
N THR A 127 4.89 -12.52 -1.65
CA THR A 127 4.07 -11.53 -2.36
C THR A 127 2.65 -11.54 -1.84
N TYR A 128 2.12 -10.35 -1.52
CA TYR A 128 0.79 -10.13 -0.99
C TYR A 128 -0.09 -9.48 -2.05
N GLU A 129 -1.05 -10.25 -2.56
CA GLU A 129 -1.97 -9.81 -3.61
C GLU A 129 -3.18 -9.07 -3.00
N CYS A 130 -3.34 -7.78 -3.30
CA CYS A 130 -4.44 -6.99 -2.76
C CYS A 130 -5.78 -7.39 -3.36
N GLY A 131 -5.81 -7.55 -4.69
CA GLY A 131 -7.02 -7.89 -5.44
C GLY A 131 -8.24 -7.07 -5.02
N ALA A 132 -9.38 -7.73 -4.91
CA ALA A 132 -10.65 -7.04 -4.66
C ALA A 132 -10.96 -6.73 -3.19
N LYS A 133 -10.26 -7.37 -2.23
CA LYS A 133 -10.68 -7.39 -0.81
C LYS A 133 -9.56 -7.54 0.20
N ASN A 134 -8.32 -7.79 -0.22
CA ASN A 134 -7.28 -8.15 0.74
C ASN A 134 -6.50 -6.95 1.27
N CYS A 135 -6.55 -5.79 0.63
CA CYS A 135 -5.83 -4.60 1.10
C CYS A 135 -6.76 -3.50 1.56
N SER A 136 -6.24 -2.69 2.48
CA SER A 136 -6.88 -1.50 3.01
C SER A 136 -5.82 -0.42 3.24
N ILE A 137 -6.22 0.85 3.26
CA ILE A 137 -5.45 1.84 4.02
C ILE A 137 -5.72 1.59 5.49
N PHE A 138 -4.65 1.44 6.27
CA PHE A 138 -4.70 1.37 7.70
C PHE A 138 -4.04 2.60 8.30
N VAL A 139 -4.82 3.32 9.11
CA VAL A 139 -4.35 4.46 9.89
C VAL A 139 -4.30 4.04 11.34
N TYR A 140 -3.15 4.23 11.98
CA TYR A 140 -2.95 3.83 13.37
C TYR A 140 -2.00 4.79 14.08
N ARG A 141 -2.03 4.79 15.42
CA ARG A 141 -1.21 5.70 16.23
C ARG A 141 0.28 5.56 15.90
N ASP A 142 0.95 6.70 15.76
CA ASP A 142 2.40 6.72 15.52
C ASP A 142 3.22 6.24 16.73
N HIS A 143 4.55 6.26 16.59
CA HIS A 143 5.49 5.84 17.63
C HIS A 143 5.35 6.61 18.96
N ARG A 144 4.62 7.73 19.01
CA ARG A 144 4.38 8.49 20.25
C ARG A 144 3.35 7.85 21.16
N GLY A 145 2.63 6.83 20.68
CA GLY A 145 1.59 6.15 21.44
C GLY A 145 1.23 4.81 20.82
N LEU A 146 2.20 4.03 20.35
CA LEU A 146 1.96 2.88 19.47
C LEU A 146 0.98 1.82 20.03
N THR A 147 0.78 1.77 21.35
CA THR A 147 -0.17 0.88 22.03
C THR A 147 -1.62 1.40 22.07
N ASP A 148 -1.84 2.68 21.77
CA ASP A 148 -3.16 3.27 21.64
C ASP A 148 -3.78 2.82 20.31
N THR A 149 -4.91 2.14 20.41
CA THR A 149 -5.67 1.58 19.29
C THR A 149 -6.95 2.37 19.01
N ALA A 150 -7.24 3.40 19.80
CA ALA A 150 -8.46 4.20 19.67
C ALA A 150 -8.50 4.97 18.34
N LEU A 151 -7.33 5.27 17.75
CA LEU A 151 -7.21 5.93 16.46
C LEU A 151 -7.26 4.99 15.26
N ASP A 152 -7.27 3.68 15.48
CA ASP A 152 -7.15 2.69 14.41
C ASP A 152 -8.34 2.78 13.44
N THR A 153 -8.05 2.92 12.16
CA THR A 153 -9.05 3.06 11.10
C THR A 153 -8.65 2.25 9.89
N ILE A 154 -9.57 1.41 9.40
CA ILE A 154 -9.38 0.57 8.22
C ILE A 154 -10.30 1.07 7.11
N VAL A 155 -9.71 1.46 5.97
CA VAL A 155 -10.46 1.83 4.76
C VAL A 155 -10.18 0.80 3.65
N PRO A 156 -11.16 -0.06 3.30
CA PRO A 156 -10.95 -1.10 2.29
C PRO A 156 -10.58 -0.56 0.91
N LEU A 157 -9.68 -1.26 0.22
CA LEU A 157 -9.27 -0.97 -1.15
C LEU A 157 -9.68 -2.10 -2.09
N LYS A 158 -10.14 -1.74 -3.29
CA LYS A 158 -10.51 -2.68 -4.35
C LYS A 158 -9.79 -2.34 -5.65
N PHE A 159 -8.80 -3.15 -5.99
CA PHE A 159 -8.07 -3.04 -7.25
C PHE A 159 -8.83 -3.65 -8.42
N LEU A 160 -8.53 -3.15 -9.61
CA LEU A 160 -8.90 -3.81 -10.85
C LEU A 160 -8.20 -5.19 -10.92
N PRO A 161 -8.85 -6.21 -11.50
CA PRO A 161 -8.18 -7.46 -11.81
C PRO A 161 -6.96 -7.20 -12.69
N THR A 162 -5.85 -7.85 -12.38
CA THR A 162 -4.64 -7.82 -13.19
C THR A 162 -4.75 -8.79 -14.37
N GLN A 163 -3.90 -8.55 -15.37
CA GLN A 163 -3.71 -9.42 -16.52
C GLN A 163 -2.20 -9.68 -16.71
N ASP A 164 -1.86 -10.79 -17.35
CA ASP A 164 -0.47 -11.18 -17.58
C ASP A 164 -0.34 -11.91 -18.93
N VAL A 165 0.89 -12.29 -19.28
CA VAL A 165 1.25 -13.14 -20.41
C VAL A 165 2.20 -14.25 -19.93
N THR A 166 2.01 -15.45 -20.46
CA THR A 166 2.96 -16.55 -20.25
C THR A 166 4.01 -16.54 -21.35
N PHE A 167 5.30 -16.58 -20.99
CA PHE A 167 6.37 -16.48 -21.98
C PHE A 167 6.35 -17.67 -22.95
N GLU A 168 6.01 -18.87 -22.45
CA GLU A 168 5.90 -20.06 -23.30
C GLU A 168 4.83 -19.91 -24.38
N SER A 169 3.69 -19.26 -24.08
CA SER A 169 2.63 -19.07 -25.09
C SER A 169 3.08 -18.16 -26.22
N LEU A 170 3.93 -17.17 -25.91
CA LEU A 170 4.56 -16.27 -26.86
C LEU A 170 5.75 -16.89 -27.60
N GLY A 171 6.20 -18.10 -27.22
CA GLY A 171 7.43 -18.70 -27.75
C GLY A 171 8.70 -18.01 -27.26
N LEU A 172 8.60 -17.24 -26.18
CA LEU A 172 9.69 -16.53 -25.53
C LEU A 172 10.31 -17.40 -24.44
N LYS A 173 11.62 -17.23 -24.23
CA LYS A 173 12.29 -17.79 -23.05
C LYS A 173 11.92 -16.98 -21.81
N LYS A 174 12.10 -17.61 -20.65
CA LYS A 174 11.96 -16.94 -19.35
C LYS A 174 12.87 -15.71 -19.23
N ASP A 175 12.49 -14.81 -18.33
CA ASP A 175 13.31 -13.65 -17.97
C ASP A 175 14.73 -14.06 -17.52
N GLY A 176 15.73 -13.26 -17.91
CA GLY A 176 17.15 -13.50 -17.73
C GLY A 176 17.75 -14.56 -18.66
N ALA A 177 16.97 -15.17 -19.55
CA ALA A 177 17.46 -16.19 -20.46
C ALA A 177 18.36 -15.62 -21.57
N LYS A 178 19.10 -16.52 -22.22
CA LYS A 178 20.07 -16.20 -23.27
C LYS A 178 19.48 -16.40 -24.67
N TYR A 179 19.80 -15.48 -25.58
CA TYR A 179 19.59 -15.60 -27.02
C TYR A 179 20.92 -15.46 -27.77
N LYS A 180 21.00 -16.07 -28.96
CA LYS A 180 22.18 -15.94 -29.83
C LYS A 180 22.09 -14.64 -30.64
N ALA A 181 23.18 -13.91 -30.80
CA ALA A 181 23.26 -12.81 -31.74
C ALA A 181 22.98 -13.29 -33.18
N GLY A 182 22.20 -12.52 -33.92
CA GLY A 182 21.65 -12.87 -35.23
C GLY A 182 20.41 -13.76 -35.20
N SER A 183 19.99 -14.27 -34.04
CA SER A 183 18.75 -15.06 -33.94
C SER A 183 17.50 -14.17 -33.89
N SER A 184 16.33 -14.78 -34.12
CA SER A 184 15.05 -14.10 -34.00
C SER A 184 13.97 -15.01 -33.41
N VAL A 185 12.92 -14.39 -32.88
CA VAL A 185 11.68 -15.05 -32.48
C VAL A 185 10.53 -14.37 -33.19
N SER A 186 9.66 -15.16 -33.82
CA SER A 186 8.42 -14.68 -34.43
C SER A 186 7.23 -15.07 -33.55
N ILE A 187 6.37 -14.10 -33.27
CA ILE A 187 5.18 -14.23 -32.45
C ILE A 187 3.97 -13.95 -33.36
N SER A 188 3.09 -14.93 -33.50
CA SER A 188 1.88 -14.79 -34.30
C SER A 188 0.83 -13.94 -33.60
N ALA A 189 -0.03 -13.27 -34.39
CA ALA A 189 -1.15 -12.47 -33.87
C ALA A 189 -2.02 -13.21 -32.86
N SER A 190 -2.31 -14.48 -33.13
CA SER A 190 -3.12 -15.35 -32.27
C SER A 190 -2.54 -15.58 -30.88
N LYS A 191 -1.23 -15.37 -30.70
CA LYS A 191 -0.52 -15.52 -29.42
C LYS A 191 -0.37 -14.21 -28.67
N LEU A 192 -0.52 -13.06 -29.35
CA LEU A 192 -0.39 -11.72 -28.77
C LEU A 192 -1.67 -11.34 -27.99
N VAL A 193 -2.02 -12.17 -27.03
CA VAL A 193 -3.19 -12.00 -26.16
C VAL A 193 -2.83 -12.25 -24.70
N SER A 194 -3.34 -11.43 -23.80
CA SER A 194 -3.14 -11.59 -22.36
C SER A 194 -4.00 -12.74 -21.81
N THR A 195 -3.75 -13.13 -20.55
CA THR A 195 -4.60 -14.06 -19.79
C THR A 195 -6.05 -13.59 -19.64
N LYS A 196 -6.34 -12.33 -20.00
CA LYS A 196 -7.67 -11.72 -19.99
C LYS A 196 -8.16 -11.35 -21.40
N GLY A 197 -7.49 -11.84 -22.43
CA GLY A 197 -7.90 -11.67 -23.83
C GLY A 197 -7.64 -10.28 -24.43
N GLN A 198 -6.87 -9.42 -23.76
CA GLN A 198 -6.46 -8.14 -24.35
C GLN A 198 -5.31 -8.33 -25.32
N VAL A 199 -5.28 -7.52 -26.38
CA VAL A 199 -4.19 -7.53 -27.34
C VAL A 199 -2.89 -7.10 -26.67
N VAL A 200 -1.83 -7.85 -26.91
CA VAL A 200 -0.50 -7.60 -26.36
C VAL A 200 0.38 -6.94 -27.41
N SER A 201 0.91 -5.78 -27.08
CA SER A 201 1.97 -5.11 -27.83
C SER A 201 3.34 -5.53 -27.30
N VAL A 202 4.33 -5.58 -28.20
CA VAL A 202 5.70 -5.98 -27.88
C VAL A 202 6.65 -4.94 -28.43
N SER A 203 7.50 -4.37 -27.59
CA SER A 203 8.49 -3.36 -27.99
C SER A 203 9.86 -3.65 -27.40
N SER A 204 10.91 -3.05 -27.97
CA SER A 204 12.29 -3.15 -27.47
C SER A 204 13.05 -1.84 -27.64
N THR A 205 12.32 -0.73 -27.46
CA THR A 205 12.78 0.63 -27.77
C THR A 205 14.01 1.03 -26.97
N GLU A 206 14.08 0.69 -25.69
CA GLU A 206 15.17 1.07 -24.78
C GLU A 206 16.52 0.46 -25.20
N THR A 207 16.51 -0.74 -25.77
CA THR A 207 17.73 -1.45 -26.20
C THR A 207 17.70 -1.76 -27.69
N ARG A 208 17.13 -0.87 -28.51
CA ARG A 208 16.91 -1.09 -29.95
C ARG A 208 18.17 -1.50 -30.72
N SER A 209 19.33 -1.01 -30.27
CA SER A 209 20.62 -1.37 -30.86
C SER A 209 20.99 -2.84 -30.63
N ILE A 210 20.59 -3.42 -29.50
CA ILE A 210 20.87 -4.81 -29.09
C ILE A 210 19.82 -5.76 -29.68
N CYS A 211 18.55 -5.38 -29.60
CA CYS A 211 17.45 -6.13 -30.17
C CYS A 211 16.35 -5.20 -30.70
N SER A 212 15.68 -5.58 -31.78
CA SER A 212 14.61 -4.80 -32.39
C SER A 212 13.35 -5.60 -32.56
N THR A 213 12.21 -4.96 -32.35
CA THR A 213 10.88 -5.45 -32.67
C THR A 213 10.40 -4.88 -34.01
N THR A 214 9.75 -5.71 -34.82
CA THR A 214 9.10 -5.29 -36.07
C THR A 214 7.74 -5.93 -36.21
N GLY A 215 6.78 -5.21 -36.79
CA GLY A 215 5.40 -5.65 -36.96
C GLY A 215 4.51 -5.33 -35.75
N THR A 216 3.20 -5.32 -35.96
CA THR A 216 2.18 -4.99 -34.94
C THR A 216 1.25 -6.15 -34.65
N SER A 217 0.81 -6.86 -35.70
CA SER A 217 -0.03 -8.06 -35.56
C SER A 217 0.79 -9.35 -35.58
N ASN A 218 1.87 -9.42 -36.35
CA ASN A 218 2.87 -10.48 -36.22
C ASN A 218 4.18 -9.79 -35.83
N VAL A 219 4.68 -10.09 -34.64
CA VAL A 219 5.87 -9.44 -34.12
C VAL A 219 7.07 -10.33 -34.35
N VAL A 220 8.16 -9.76 -34.86
CA VAL A 220 9.47 -10.41 -34.86
C VAL A 220 10.39 -9.65 -33.93
N ILE A 221 11.00 -10.36 -32.98
CA ILE A 221 12.09 -9.88 -32.15
C ILE A 221 13.40 -10.35 -32.78
N GLN A 222 14.23 -9.44 -33.25
CA GLN A 222 15.56 -9.72 -33.78
C GLN A 222 16.61 -9.40 -32.71
N PHE A 223 17.43 -10.39 -32.34
CA PHE A 223 18.54 -10.22 -31.40
C PHE A 223 19.81 -9.90 -32.20
N ARG A 224 20.15 -8.63 -32.36
CA ARG A 224 21.11 -8.14 -33.36
C ARG A 224 22.57 -8.31 -32.95
N LYS A 225 22.91 -7.90 -31.73
CA LYS A 225 24.28 -7.91 -31.20
C LYS A 225 24.32 -8.36 -29.76
N ALA A 226 25.48 -8.76 -29.29
CA ALA A 226 25.68 -9.13 -27.90
C ALA A 226 25.39 -7.95 -26.94
N GLY A 227 24.84 -8.27 -25.77
CA GLY A 227 24.49 -7.31 -24.71
C GLY A 227 23.13 -7.59 -24.09
N ILE A 228 22.61 -6.62 -23.34
CA ILE A 228 21.31 -6.74 -22.66
C ILE A 228 20.20 -6.23 -23.58
N CYS A 229 19.20 -7.07 -23.81
CA CYS A 229 17.99 -6.76 -24.55
C CYS A 229 16.82 -6.66 -23.59
N LEU A 230 16.16 -5.50 -23.55
CA LEU A 230 14.93 -5.27 -22.82
C LEU A 230 13.75 -5.34 -23.81
N VAL A 231 12.81 -6.24 -23.53
CA VAL A 231 11.57 -6.39 -24.29
C VAL A 231 10.40 -6.04 -23.38
N THR A 232 9.62 -5.03 -23.74
CA THR A 232 8.43 -4.64 -23.01
C THR A 232 7.21 -5.26 -23.68
N LEU A 233 6.43 -5.99 -22.88
CA LEU A 233 5.12 -6.54 -23.21
C LEU A 233 4.08 -5.65 -22.55
N SER A 234 3.13 -5.13 -23.32
CA SER A 234 2.06 -4.30 -22.79
C SER A 234 0.70 -4.72 -23.29
N ALA A 235 -0.31 -4.63 -22.42
CA ALA A 235 -1.70 -4.78 -22.80
C ALA A 235 -2.51 -3.68 -22.12
N ASP A 236 -3.41 -3.05 -22.87
CA ASP A 236 -4.17 -1.92 -22.36
C ASP A 236 -5.10 -2.35 -21.22
N GLY A 237 -5.26 -1.42 -20.28
CA GLY A 237 -6.27 -1.51 -19.24
C GLY A 237 -7.66 -1.16 -19.78
N SER A 238 -8.68 -1.39 -18.95
CA SER A 238 -10.04 -0.94 -19.20
C SER A 238 -10.72 -0.55 -17.89
N LYS A 239 -11.97 -0.10 -17.94
CA LYS A 239 -12.78 0.17 -16.73
C LYS A 239 -12.90 -1.03 -15.76
N ASN A 240 -12.59 -2.24 -16.23
CA ASN A 240 -12.74 -3.51 -15.50
C ASN A 240 -11.43 -4.30 -15.41
N LEU A 241 -10.30 -3.77 -15.88
CA LEU A 241 -9.05 -4.50 -15.97
C LEU A 241 -7.87 -3.55 -15.86
N ASP A 242 -6.88 -3.92 -15.05
CA ASP A 242 -5.67 -3.13 -14.92
C ASP A 242 -4.80 -3.21 -16.19
N GLN A 243 -4.02 -2.17 -16.45
CA GLN A 243 -3.02 -2.22 -17.51
C GLN A 243 -1.93 -3.22 -17.15
N MET A 244 -1.41 -3.93 -18.15
CA MET A 244 -0.20 -4.73 -18.00
C MET A 244 0.96 -4.05 -18.69
N ILE A 245 2.06 -3.88 -17.96
CA ILE A 245 3.37 -3.51 -18.50
C ILE A 245 4.38 -4.44 -17.86
N LYS A 246 5.07 -5.24 -18.68
CA LYS A 246 6.05 -6.23 -18.23
C LYS A 246 7.32 -6.11 -19.06
N THR A 247 8.41 -5.72 -18.42
CA THR A 247 9.73 -5.69 -19.07
C THR A 247 10.45 -7.00 -18.80
N VAL A 248 10.90 -7.66 -19.86
CA VAL A 248 11.65 -8.90 -19.83
C VAL A 248 13.08 -8.62 -20.26
N THR A 249 14.04 -9.15 -19.51
CA THR A 249 15.46 -8.99 -19.75
C THR A 249 16.03 -10.23 -20.42
N TYR A 250 16.72 -10.06 -21.54
CA TYR A 250 17.44 -11.12 -22.24
C TYR A 250 18.92 -10.80 -22.37
N ILE A 251 19.75 -11.83 -22.28
CA ILE A 251 21.19 -11.74 -22.49
C ILE A 251 21.50 -12.25 -23.91
N VAL A 252 21.90 -11.35 -24.81
CA VAL A 252 22.29 -11.72 -26.17
C VAL A 252 23.79 -12.00 -26.20
N LYS A 253 24.18 -13.13 -26.79
CA LYS A 253 25.58 -13.57 -26.95
C LYS A 253 25.89 -14.00 -28.37
#